data_AF-A0A318LDE8-F1
#
_entry.id   AF-A0A318LDE8-F1
#
_cell.length_a   1.000
_cell.length_b   1.000
_cell.length_c   1.000
_cell.angle_alpha   90.00
_cell.angle_beta   90.00
_cell.angle_gamma   90.00
#
_symmetry.space_group_name_H-M   'P 1'
#
loop_
_entity.id
_entity.type
_entity.pdbx_description
1 polymer ?
#
loop_
_entity_poly.entity_id
_entity_poly.type
_entity_poly.pdbx_seq_one_letter_code
_entity_poly.pdbx_strand_id
1 'polypeptide(L)'
;MTTTADFYDGRGPRAVWLGSLQGDADPATVRGLGSGRLLLTATDPLTYADAVADLLDCWPDEDLGHGYRPRDGWPWLWPDSRDTDWVFTFDHGRVWITTGRAWLAHRLTDHGLQRDPPERTR
;
A
#
# COMPACT_ATOMS: atom_id res chain seq x y z
N MET A 1 -3.84 -15.16 -13.85
CA MET A 1 -3.43 -15.47 -12.46
C MET A 1 -4.02 -14.36 -11.63
N THR A 2 -4.78 -14.66 -10.57
CA THR A 2 -5.23 -13.59 -9.68
C THR A 2 -4.05 -13.10 -8.85
N THR A 3 -3.91 -11.79 -8.78
CA THR A 3 -2.99 -11.04 -7.93
C THR A 3 -3.76 -10.19 -6.94
N THR A 4 -3.10 -9.83 -5.86
CA THR A 4 -3.63 -9.00 -4.77
C THR A 4 -2.73 -7.79 -4.58
N ALA A 5 -3.32 -6.67 -4.16
CA ALA A 5 -2.57 -5.47 -3.83
C ALA A 5 -3.09 -4.80 -2.57
N ASP A 6 -2.19 -4.28 -1.74
CA ASP A 6 -2.51 -3.47 -0.58
C ASP A 6 -1.95 -2.06 -0.72
N PHE A 7 -2.70 -1.08 -0.21
CA PHE A 7 -2.38 0.35 -0.31
C PHE A 7 -2.16 0.93 1.08
N TYR A 8 -1.11 1.72 1.24
CA TYR A 8 -0.74 2.32 2.52
C TYR A 8 -0.31 3.78 2.37
N ASP A 9 -0.73 4.62 3.33
CA ASP A 9 -0.10 5.91 3.59
C ASP A 9 1.05 5.72 4.59
N GLY A 10 2.25 6.12 4.20
CA GLY A 10 3.49 5.90 4.93
C GLY A 10 4.09 4.50 4.73
N ARG A 11 5.21 4.27 5.43
CA ARG A 11 5.91 2.98 5.49
C ARG A 11 6.21 2.61 6.93
N GLY A 12 6.57 1.36 7.15
CA GLY A 12 7.01 0.89 8.46
C GLY A 12 5.86 0.72 9.46
N PRO A 13 6.14 0.75 10.77
CA PRO A 13 5.16 0.41 11.81
C PRO A 13 3.96 1.36 11.89
N ARG A 14 4.11 2.60 11.41
CA ARG A 14 3.09 3.65 11.45
C ARG A 14 2.28 3.76 10.17
N ALA A 15 2.55 2.92 9.17
CA ALA A 15 1.80 2.94 7.93
C ALA A 15 0.31 2.67 8.16
N VAL A 16 -0.54 3.48 7.53
CA VAL A 16 -1.99 3.38 7.62
C VAL A 16 -2.49 2.65 6.38
N TRP A 17 -3.20 1.54 6.58
CA TRP A 17 -3.82 0.81 5.50
C TRP A 17 -5.00 1.59 4.92
N LEU A 18 -5.02 1.76 3.60
CA LEU A 18 -6.03 2.52 2.86
C LEU A 18 -7.02 1.64 2.10
N GLY A 19 -6.72 0.35 1.95
CA GLY A 19 -7.56 -0.60 1.25
C GLY A 19 -6.77 -1.64 0.47
N SER A 20 -7.51 -2.55 -0.17
CA SER A 20 -6.92 -3.69 -0.87
C SER A 20 -7.68 -4.01 -2.16
N LEU A 21 -6.96 -4.55 -3.14
CA LEU A 21 -7.51 -5.11 -4.37
C LEU A 21 -7.29 -6.62 -4.41
N GLN A 22 -8.28 -7.33 -4.93
CA GLN A 22 -8.19 -8.73 -5.34
C GLN A 22 -8.55 -8.82 -6.82
N GLY A 23 -7.88 -9.70 -7.58
CA GLY A 23 -8.22 -9.96 -8.97
C GLY A 23 -7.01 -9.71 -9.86
N ASP A 24 -7.05 -8.77 -10.80
CA ASP A 24 -5.92 -8.46 -11.68
C ASP A 24 -5.09 -7.27 -11.17
N ALA A 25 -4.74 -7.28 -9.87
CA ALA A 25 -4.16 -6.16 -9.14
C ALA A 25 -2.66 -5.87 -9.42
N ASP A 26 -2.12 -6.29 -10.57
CA ASP A 26 -0.72 -6.02 -10.91
C ASP A 26 -0.48 -4.55 -11.30
N PRO A 27 0.75 -4.01 -11.15
CA PRO A 27 1.03 -2.61 -11.40
C PRO A 27 0.77 -2.12 -12.83
N ALA A 28 0.78 -3.00 -13.83
CA ALA A 28 0.46 -2.61 -15.20
C ALA A 28 -1.05 -2.40 -15.34
N THR A 29 -1.86 -3.30 -14.78
CA THR A 29 -3.32 -3.19 -14.76
C THR A 29 -3.79 -1.99 -13.94
N VAL A 30 -3.23 -1.78 -12.74
CA VAL A 30 -3.50 -0.55 -11.95
C VAL A 30 -3.21 0.71 -12.76
N ARG A 31 -2.08 0.77 -13.48
CA ARG A 31 -1.73 1.91 -14.35
C ARG A 31 -2.69 2.09 -15.53
N GLY A 32 -3.43 1.05 -15.91
CA GLY A 32 -4.45 1.10 -16.97
C GLY A 32 -5.63 2.01 -16.64
N LEU A 33 -5.97 2.16 -15.34
CA LEU A 33 -7.09 2.98 -14.88
C LEU A 33 -6.69 4.43 -14.60
N GLY A 34 -7.66 5.34 -14.70
CA GLY A 34 -7.45 6.78 -14.43
C GLY A 34 -7.02 7.06 -12.99
N SER A 35 -7.74 6.50 -12.03
CA SER A 35 -7.43 6.55 -10.60
C SER A 35 -6.08 5.91 -10.28
N GLY A 36 -5.76 4.77 -10.91
CA GLY A 36 -4.45 4.13 -10.74
C GLY A 36 -3.29 4.95 -11.31
N ARG A 37 -3.46 5.68 -12.42
CA ARG A 37 -2.45 6.66 -12.86
C ARG A 37 -2.27 7.79 -11.86
N LEU A 38 -3.37 8.36 -11.37
CA LEU A 38 -3.34 9.46 -10.40
C LEU A 38 -2.61 9.04 -9.12
N LEU A 39 -2.97 7.88 -8.57
CA LEU A 39 -2.27 7.23 -7.45
C LEU A 39 -0.77 7.15 -7.73
N LEU A 40 -0.35 6.53 -8.84
CA LEU A 40 1.07 6.31 -9.17
C LEU A 40 1.87 7.61 -9.33
N THR A 41 1.22 8.71 -9.68
CA THR A 41 1.86 10.02 -9.88
C THR A 41 1.63 11.00 -8.73
N ALA A 42 0.94 10.59 -7.67
CA ALA A 42 0.65 11.45 -6.53
C ALA A 42 1.94 11.97 -5.89
N THR A 43 1.91 13.25 -5.51
CA THR A 43 3.03 13.94 -4.83
C THR A 43 2.67 14.39 -3.42
N ASP A 44 1.40 14.22 -3.03
CA ASP A 44 0.87 14.52 -1.71
C ASP A 44 -0.05 13.36 -1.25
N PRO A 45 -0.18 13.16 0.07
CA PRO A 45 -0.89 12.01 0.62
C PRO A 45 -2.41 12.08 0.41
N LEU A 46 -3.00 13.27 0.26
CA LEU A 46 -4.44 13.42 0.06
C LEU A 46 -4.82 12.95 -1.35
N THR A 47 -4.11 13.42 -2.38
CA THR A 47 -4.30 12.95 -3.76
C THR A 47 -4.09 11.44 -3.87
N TYR A 48 -3.09 10.89 -3.17
CA TYR A 48 -2.87 9.46 -3.14
C TYR A 48 -4.05 8.71 -2.52
N ALA A 49 -4.53 9.13 -1.34
CA ALA A 49 -5.62 8.47 -0.64
C ALA A 49 -6.96 8.56 -1.39
N ASP A 50 -7.28 9.71 -1.97
CA ASP A 50 -8.47 9.89 -2.79
C ASP A 50 -8.41 9.00 -4.04
N ALA A 51 -7.26 8.95 -4.71
CA ALA A 51 -7.05 8.07 -5.86
C ALA A 51 -7.14 6.58 -5.51
N VAL A 52 -6.69 6.17 -4.31
CA VAL A 52 -6.91 4.81 -3.80
C VAL A 52 -8.42 4.57 -3.63
N ALA A 53 -9.14 5.47 -2.97
CA ALA A 53 -10.57 5.30 -2.71
C ALA A 53 -11.40 5.17 -4.00
N ASP A 54 -11.07 5.96 -5.02
CA ASP A 54 -11.67 5.88 -6.36
C ASP A 54 -11.28 4.58 -7.06
N LEU A 55 -10.01 4.17 -6.96
CA LEU A 55 -9.54 2.91 -7.54
C LEU A 55 -10.29 1.70 -6.97
N LEU A 56 -10.51 1.65 -5.65
CA LEU A 56 -11.23 0.57 -4.99
C LEU A 56 -12.68 0.47 -5.45
N ASP A 57 -13.34 1.60 -5.75
CA ASP A 57 -14.72 1.62 -6.24
C ASP A 57 -14.80 1.25 -7.73
N CYS A 58 -13.90 1.77 -8.56
CA CYS A 58 -13.87 1.46 -9.98
C CYS A 58 -13.46 0.02 -10.28
N TRP A 59 -12.69 -0.62 -9.40
CA TRP A 59 -12.14 -1.95 -9.66
C TRP A 59 -13.20 -3.02 -10.00
N PRO A 60 -14.26 -3.22 -9.20
CA PRO A 60 -15.35 -4.13 -9.56
C PRO A 60 -16.17 -3.66 -10.76
N ASP A 61 -16.32 -2.34 -10.98
CA ASP A 61 -17.06 -1.80 -12.13
C ASP A 61 -16.38 -2.13 -13.47
N GLU A 62 -15.05 -2.30 -13.45
CA GLU A 62 -14.22 -2.68 -14.60
C GLU A 62 -14.03 -4.22 -14.75
N ASP A 63 -14.73 -5.03 -13.94
CA ASP A 63 -14.63 -6.50 -13.93
C ASP A 63 -13.21 -7.03 -13.65
N LEU A 64 -12.41 -6.27 -12.89
CA LEU A 64 -11.02 -6.62 -12.54
C LEU A 64 -10.91 -7.37 -11.20
N GLY A 65 -12.03 -7.58 -10.51
CA GLY A 65 -12.14 -8.29 -9.24
C GLY A 65 -12.83 -7.47 -8.14
N HIS A 66 -12.25 -7.42 -6.94
CA HIS A 66 -12.85 -6.75 -5.77
C HIS A 66 -11.94 -5.68 -5.18
N GLY A 67 -12.54 -4.54 -4.80
CA GLY A 67 -11.92 -3.53 -3.95
C GLY A 67 -12.48 -3.59 -2.53
N TYR A 68 -11.60 -3.48 -1.54
CA TYR A 68 -11.94 -3.53 -0.11
C TYR A 68 -11.52 -2.24 0.57
N ARG A 69 -12.45 -1.58 1.26
CA ARG A 69 -12.19 -0.32 1.97
C ARG A 69 -11.88 -0.60 3.45
N PRO A 70 -11.21 0.34 4.15
CA PRO A 70 -10.92 0.19 5.58
C PRO A 70 -12.16 -0.07 6.45
N ARG A 71 -13.30 0.52 6.07
CA ARG A 71 -14.59 0.33 6.76
C ARG A 71 -15.13 -1.12 6.68
N ASP A 72 -14.69 -1.89 5.68
CA ASP A 72 -15.09 -3.28 5.47
C ASP A 72 -14.20 -4.25 6.27
N GLY A 73 -13.14 -3.71 6.90
CA GLY A 73 -12.14 -4.49 7.60
C GLY A 73 -11.12 -5.12 6.65
N TRP A 74 -10.08 -5.68 7.26
CA TRP A 74 -9.03 -6.37 6.52
C TRP A 74 -9.57 -7.62 5.82
N PRO A 75 -9.40 -7.77 4.49
CA PRO A 75 -10.09 -8.81 3.72
C PRO A 75 -9.39 -10.16 3.74
N TRP A 76 -8.12 -10.22 4.14
CA TRP A 76 -7.31 -11.42 4.01
C TRP A 76 -7.32 -12.29 5.26
N LEU A 77 -7.03 -13.59 5.09
CA LEU A 77 -6.90 -14.54 6.19
C LEU A 77 -5.54 -14.43 6.93
N TRP A 78 -4.57 -13.74 6.33
CA TRP A 78 -3.27 -13.45 6.93
C TRP A 78 -3.29 -12.10 7.64
N PRO A 79 -2.43 -11.88 8.66
CA PRO A 79 -2.52 -10.70 9.52
C PRO A 79 -1.97 -9.40 8.90
N ASP A 80 -1.19 -9.49 7.81
CA ASP A 80 -0.53 -8.35 7.18
C ASP A 80 -0.23 -8.62 5.70
N SER A 81 0.27 -7.64 4.95
CA SER A 81 0.53 -7.76 3.51
C SER A 81 1.66 -8.70 3.10
N ARG A 82 2.24 -9.51 3.99
CA ARG A 82 3.42 -10.34 3.65
C ARG A 82 3.18 -11.31 2.50
N ASP A 83 1.94 -11.76 2.35
CA ASP A 83 1.51 -12.74 1.35
C ASP A 83 0.75 -12.09 0.18
N THR A 84 0.60 -10.76 0.22
CA THR A 84 0.06 -9.96 -0.89
C THR A 84 1.09 -9.84 -2.01
N ASP A 85 0.66 -9.91 -3.26
CA ASP A 85 1.57 -9.86 -4.41
C ASP A 85 2.24 -8.48 -4.53
N TRP A 86 1.45 -7.41 -4.33
CA TRP A 86 1.89 -6.03 -4.46
C TRP A 86 1.52 -5.18 -3.27
N VAL A 87 2.42 -4.28 -2.88
CA VAL A 87 2.18 -3.28 -1.85
C VAL A 87 2.55 -1.92 -2.41
N PHE A 88 1.58 -1.02 -2.45
CA PHE A 88 1.73 0.37 -2.85
C PHE A 88 1.79 1.21 -1.57
N THR A 89 2.82 2.03 -1.45
CA THR A 89 2.99 2.92 -0.29
C THR A 89 3.27 4.33 -0.75
N PHE A 90 2.62 5.32 -0.16
CA PHE A 90 2.99 6.72 -0.36
C PHE A 90 3.91 7.16 0.77
N ASP A 91 5.12 7.61 0.43
CA ASP A 91 6.07 8.11 1.44
C ASP A 91 7.06 9.08 0.81
N HIS A 92 7.39 10.15 1.54
CA HIS A 92 8.27 11.22 1.10
C HIS A 92 7.89 11.81 -0.28
N GLY A 93 6.60 12.06 -0.51
CA GLY A 93 6.12 12.77 -1.72
C GLY A 93 6.08 11.92 -2.99
N ARG A 94 6.11 10.59 -2.85
CA ARG A 94 6.10 9.66 -4.00
C ARG A 94 5.52 8.29 -3.62
N VAL A 95 5.10 7.54 -4.62
CA VAL A 95 4.66 6.15 -4.47
C VAL A 95 5.82 5.17 -4.64
N TRP A 96 5.84 4.16 -3.79
CA TRP A 96 6.73 3.01 -3.85
C TRP A 96 5.91 1.74 -4.07
N ILE A 97 6.43 0.85 -4.92
CA ILE A 97 5.81 -0.44 -5.22
C ILE A 97 6.78 -1.52 -4.81
N THR A 98 6.33 -2.41 -3.95
CA THR A 98 7.10 -3.57 -3.49
C THR A 98 6.27 -4.83 -3.56
N THR A 99 6.88 -5.99 -3.40
CA THR A 99 6.14 -7.23 -3.10
C THR A 99 5.83 -7.32 -1.61
N GLY A 100 4.83 -8.12 -1.23
CA GLY A 100 4.48 -8.33 0.18
C GLY A 100 5.64 -8.81 1.05
N ARG A 101 6.52 -9.65 0.51
CA ARG A 101 7.72 -10.12 1.23
C ARG A 101 8.71 -8.99 1.53
N ALA A 102 8.88 -8.04 0.60
CA ALA A 102 9.77 -6.90 0.77
C ALA A 102 9.19 -5.84 1.73
N TRP A 103 7.87 -5.72 1.80
CA TRP A 103 7.16 -4.87 2.76
C TRP A 103 7.52 -5.20 4.22
N LEU A 104 7.54 -6.49 4.58
CA LEU A 104 7.87 -6.92 5.95
C LEU A 104 9.30 -6.53 6.34
N ALA A 105 10.25 -6.63 5.41
CA ALA A 105 11.64 -6.26 5.65
C ALA A 105 11.76 -4.77 6.04
N HIS A 106 10.98 -3.89 5.42
CA HIS A 106 10.96 -2.45 5.75
C HIS A 106 10.34 -2.17 7.13
N ARG A 107 9.31 -2.91 7.54
CA ARG A 107 8.78 -2.79 8.92
C ARG A 107 9.81 -3.20 9.97
N LEU A 108 10.63 -4.21 9.70
CA LEU A 108 11.63 -4.71 10.64
C LEU A 108 12.89 -3.83 10.68
N THR A 109 13.34 -3.26 9.56
CA THR A 109 14.52 -2.38 9.54
C THR A 109 14.30 -1.04 10.23
N ASP A 110 13.07 -0.53 10.24
CA ASP A 110 12.74 0.73 10.92
C ASP A 110 12.75 0.56 12.46
N HIS A 111 12.50 -0.67 12.95
CA HIS A 111 12.72 -1.03 14.35
C HIS A 111 14.21 -1.19 14.72
N GLY A 112 15.12 -1.26 13.75
CA GLY A 112 16.55 -1.54 13.97
C GLY A 112 17.46 -0.30 14.04
N LEU A 113 16.95 0.90 13.76
CA LEU A 113 17.76 2.14 13.72
C LEU A 113 17.50 3.11 14.89
N GLN A 114 16.68 2.74 15.86
CA GLN A 114 16.62 3.46 17.14
C GLN A 114 17.79 2.99 18.03
N ARG A 115 19.03 3.28 17.61
CA ARG A 115 20.19 3.30 18.51
C ARG A 115 20.12 4.61 19.28
N ASP A 116 19.91 4.51 20.59
CA ASP A 116 20.04 5.65 21.50
C ASP A 116 21.38 6.38 21.24
N PRO A 117 21.39 7.73 21.21
CA PRO A 117 22.65 8.45 21.17
C PRO A 117 23.45 8.11 22.44
N PRO A 118 24.78 7.92 22.36
CA PRO A 118 25.55 7.64 23.56
C PRO A 118 25.39 8.80 24.54
N GLU A 119 24.94 8.49 25.76
CA GLU A 119 24.90 9.43 26.87
C GLU A 119 26.30 10.05 27.01
N ARG A 120 26.38 11.36 26.77
CA ARG A 120 27.57 12.14 27.09
C ARG A 120 27.63 12.28 28.60
N THR A 121 28.34 11.37 29.25
CA THR A 121 28.77 11.57 30.64
C THR A 121 29.73 12.75 30.68
N ARG A 122 29.37 13.76 31.46
CA ARG A 122 30.23 14.90 31.80
C ARG A 122 31.31 14.50 32.80
#